data_AF-A0A350YFK0-F1
#
_entry.id   AF-A0A350YFK0-F1
#
_cell.length_a   1.000
_cell.length_b   1.000
_cell.length_c   1.000
_cell.angle_alpha   90.00
_cell.angle_beta   90.00
_cell.angle_gamma   90.00
#
_symmetry.space_group_name_H-M   'P 1'
#
loop_
_entity.id
_entity.type
_entity.pdbx_description
1 polymer ?
#
loop_
_entity_poly.entity_id
_entity_poly.type
_entity_poly.pdbx_seq_one_letter_code
_entity_poly.pdbx_strand_id
1 'polypeptide(L)'
;MTRFPHDQFAKDYLKELLSPVGDVETSRDVPGEVREIDIWFTPKASPSEYLQRLGLLGQLATTPAIFEPFRNPVTSNQIRSCMGKLFDVHAQLERQAKREQQRLADLQFPQLWILTPTASATLLQGFNFRPISESPKMLGVYVLATSLLTGLVAIHQLPRTPATLWLRILGKGGVQKQAIQDVAALPEDNLLRENALELLYNLQVNLAANQELETEDRELIMALAPLYRQQLNAAIQQGREEGIQQGREEGIQQGIQQGIQQGIQQGVQQGVQQGVQQGVQQGQRLIIENLLRVKFGELSSSIVAIVEPLSGLPPAELTNVILQLSQLGSDSSNIQQAERLGVQKLLEYRLGELDEQLEETVDYLLRLPPQELRVLLLQLPELSRSEFLKLLE
;
A
#
# COMPACT_ATOMS: atom_id res chain seq x y z
N MET A 1 37.98 -11.91 -21.02
CA MET A 1 36.92 -10.89 -20.86
C MET A 1 36.06 -11.11 -19.61
N THR A 2 36.39 -12.04 -18.71
CA THR A 2 35.64 -12.36 -17.47
C THR A 2 36.02 -11.52 -16.24
N ARG A 3 36.94 -10.54 -16.37
CA ARG A 3 37.41 -9.70 -15.23
C ARG A 3 36.43 -8.59 -14.82
N PHE A 4 35.59 -8.09 -15.72
CA PHE A 4 34.75 -6.92 -15.47
C PHE A 4 33.70 -7.11 -14.35
N PRO A 5 32.95 -8.23 -14.26
CA PRO A 5 31.87 -8.34 -13.27
C PRO A 5 32.35 -8.36 -11.82
N HIS A 6 33.42 -9.10 -11.53
CA HIS A 6 33.98 -9.19 -10.17
C HIS A 6 34.71 -7.91 -9.75
N ASP A 7 35.40 -7.26 -10.70
CA ASP A 7 36.06 -5.98 -10.45
C ASP A 7 35.04 -4.88 -10.13
N GLN A 8 34.00 -4.79 -10.96
CA GLN A 8 32.90 -3.86 -10.76
C GLN A 8 32.16 -4.14 -9.44
N PHE A 9 31.86 -5.40 -9.16
CA PHE A 9 31.26 -5.79 -7.88
C PHE A 9 32.10 -5.35 -6.68
N ALA A 10 33.42 -5.56 -6.69
CA ALA A 10 34.28 -5.18 -5.58
C ALA A 10 34.28 -3.66 -5.35
N LYS A 11 34.27 -2.87 -6.44
CA LYS A 11 34.18 -1.41 -6.41
C LYS A 11 32.86 -0.93 -5.83
N ASP A 12 31.75 -1.40 -6.38
CA ASP A 12 30.40 -1.02 -5.93
C ASP A 12 30.17 -1.45 -4.48
N TYR A 13 30.63 -2.64 -4.12
CA TYR A 13 30.51 -3.19 -2.77
C TYR A 13 31.29 -2.41 -1.71
N LEU A 14 32.57 -2.11 -1.97
CA LEU A 14 33.34 -1.31 -1.03
C LEU A 14 32.85 0.14 -0.98
N LYS A 15 32.38 0.69 -2.10
CA LYS A 15 31.74 2.02 -2.13
C LYS A 15 30.50 2.06 -1.26
N GLU A 16 29.60 1.09 -1.40
CA GLU A 16 28.36 1.03 -0.63
C GLU A 16 28.64 0.91 0.87
N LEU A 17 29.61 0.08 1.26
CA LEU A 17 30.00 -0.10 2.66
C LEU A 17 30.72 1.11 3.27
N LEU A 18 31.50 1.86 2.49
CA LEU A 18 32.33 2.95 3.02
C LEU A 18 31.66 4.33 2.92
N SER A 19 30.69 4.53 2.02
CA SER A 19 30.01 5.82 1.82
C SER A 19 29.34 6.40 3.08
N PRO A 20 28.77 5.58 4.00
CA PRO A 20 28.21 6.12 5.24
C PRO A 20 29.25 6.68 6.22
N VAL A 21 30.52 6.32 6.07
CA VAL A 21 31.60 6.64 7.03
C VAL A 21 32.70 7.53 6.46
N GLY A 22 32.62 7.86 5.17
CA GLY A 22 33.57 8.73 4.51
C GLY A 22 33.14 9.08 3.10
N ASP A 23 33.99 9.83 2.40
CA ASP A 23 33.84 10.09 0.98
C ASP A 23 34.60 9.02 0.19
N VAL A 24 33.91 8.42 -0.77
CA VAL A 24 34.45 7.34 -1.60
C VAL A 24 34.42 7.76 -3.07
N GLU A 25 35.57 7.68 -3.75
CA GLU A 25 35.69 7.85 -5.19
C GLU A 25 36.20 6.54 -5.81
N THR A 26 35.51 6.06 -6.85
CA THR A 26 35.90 4.84 -7.59
C THR A 26 36.53 5.20 -8.93
N SER A 27 37.54 4.44 -9.37
CA SER A 27 38.25 4.70 -10.65
C SER A 27 38.80 6.13 -10.75
N ARG A 28 39.55 6.55 -9.72
CA ARG A 28 40.15 7.89 -9.66
C ARG A 28 41.42 7.96 -10.50
N ASP A 29 41.47 8.89 -11.45
CA ASP A 29 42.65 9.15 -12.28
C ASP A 29 43.82 9.74 -11.49
N VAL A 30 45.02 9.21 -11.74
CA VAL A 30 46.29 9.69 -11.16
C VAL A 30 47.21 10.25 -12.27
N PRO A 31 47.85 11.43 -12.09
CA PRO A 31 48.75 12.01 -13.08
C PRO A 31 50.09 11.27 -13.20
N GLY A 32 50.57 11.02 -14.42
CA GLY A 32 51.91 10.46 -14.69
C GLY A 32 51.95 9.52 -15.91
N GLU A 33 50.85 8.81 -16.10
CA GLU A 33 50.31 8.02 -17.22
C GLU A 33 48.86 7.75 -16.75
N VAL A 34 47.82 7.73 -17.61
CA VAL A 34 46.43 7.56 -17.14
C VAL A 34 46.29 6.21 -16.41
N ARG A 35 46.38 6.25 -15.08
CA ARG A 35 46.32 5.10 -14.16
C ARG A 35 45.19 5.38 -13.20
N GLU A 36 44.30 4.40 -13.03
CA GLU A 36 43.16 4.51 -12.13
C GLU A 36 43.45 3.84 -10.78
N ILE A 37 43.03 4.49 -9.71
CA ILE A 37 42.87 3.87 -8.39
C ILE A 37 41.47 3.30 -8.29
N ASP A 38 41.35 2.04 -7.87
CA ASP A 38 40.05 1.38 -7.81
C ASP A 38 39.11 2.05 -6.81
N ILE A 39 39.59 2.32 -5.59
CA ILE A 39 38.83 2.98 -4.53
C ILE A 39 39.73 3.93 -3.74
N TRP A 40 39.37 5.21 -3.75
CA TRP A 40 39.88 6.25 -2.88
C TRP A 40 38.89 6.53 -1.76
N PHE A 41 39.35 6.48 -0.51
CA PHE A 41 38.52 6.70 0.67
C PHE A 41 39.09 7.78 1.58
N THR A 42 38.23 8.71 2.01
CA THR A 42 38.56 9.72 3.02
C THR A 42 37.53 9.67 4.16
N PRO A 43 37.94 9.36 5.40
CA PRO A 43 36.99 9.20 6.51
C PRO A 43 36.34 10.53 6.91
N LYS A 44 35.06 10.47 7.28
CA LYS A 44 34.36 11.58 7.96
C LYS A 44 34.72 11.53 9.44
N ALA A 45 35.06 12.67 10.02
CA ALA A 45 35.59 12.75 11.39
C ALA A 45 34.57 12.32 12.45
N SER A 46 34.53 11.02 12.79
CA SER A 46 34.23 10.41 14.10
C SER A 46 34.01 8.89 13.96
N PRO A 47 34.48 8.06 14.91
CA PRO A 47 34.10 6.65 14.96
C PRO A 47 32.59 6.50 15.16
N SER A 48 31.90 5.88 14.21
CA SER A 48 30.47 5.57 14.31
C SER A 48 30.27 4.11 14.74
N GLU A 49 29.11 3.79 15.32
CA GLU A 49 28.70 2.40 15.56
C GLU A 49 28.74 1.58 14.24
N TYR A 50 28.47 2.24 13.12
CA TYR A 50 28.59 1.66 11.79
C TYR A 50 30.02 1.22 11.45
N LEU A 51 31.06 2.04 11.74
CA LEU A 51 32.46 1.63 11.56
C LEU A 51 32.82 0.37 12.37
N GLN A 52 32.26 0.23 13.58
CA GLN A 52 32.48 -0.96 14.40
C GLN A 52 31.81 -2.20 13.80
N ARG A 53 30.61 -2.05 13.22
CA ARG A 53 29.90 -3.12 12.51
C ARG A 53 30.62 -3.59 11.23
N LEU A 54 31.42 -2.72 10.61
CA LEU A 54 32.31 -3.09 9.49
C LEU A 54 33.55 -3.91 9.93
N GLY A 55 33.80 -4.05 11.23
CA GLY A 55 34.88 -4.88 11.75
C GLY A 55 36.26 -4.46 11.24
N LEU A 56 37.00 -5.41 10.67
CA LEU A 56 38.34 -5.20 10.13
C LEU A 56 38.33 -4.16 9.00
N LEU A 57 37.33 -4.19 8.09
CA LEU A 57 37.23 -3.16 7.04
C LEU A 57 37.11 -1.76 7.65
N GLY A 58 36.31 -1.61 8.70
CA GLY A 58 36.20 -0.36 9.46
C GLY A 58 37.51 0.06 10.11
N GLN A 59 38.31 -0.88 10.63
CA GLN A 59 39.64 -0.59 11.16
C GLN A 59 40.61 -0.06 10.10
N LEU A 60 40.58 -0.65 8.89
CA LEU A 60 41.41 -0.21 7.76
C LEU A 60 40.98 1.16 7.22
N ALA A 61 39.72 1.54 7.44
CA ALA A 61 39.09 2.79 7.01
C ALA A 61 39.04 3.87 8.11
N THR A 62 39.99 3.85 9.07
CA THR A 62 40.09 4.89 10.11
C THR A 62 40.90 6.12 9.69
N THR A 63 41.75 5.96 8.68
CA THR A 63 42.53 7.03 8.04
C THR A 63 42.19 7.06 6.54
N PRO A 64 42.59 8.11 5.79
CA PRO A 64 42.53 8.07 4.34
C PRO A 64 43.17 6.78 3.83
N ALA A 65 42.55 6.15 2.83
CA ALA A 65 42.96 4.84 2.35
C ALA A 65 42.73 4.67 0.86
N ILE A 66 43.60 3.88 0.23
CA ILE A 66 43.44 3.38 -1.13
C ILE A 66 43.18 1.88 -1.04
N PHE A 67 42.07 1.39 -1.56
CA PHE A 67 41.79 -0.04 -1.64
C PHE A 67 41.93 -0.54 -3.08
N GLU A 68 42.73 -1.58 -3.27
CA GLU A 68 42.96 -2.23 -4.57
C GLU A 68 42.56 -3.71 -4.45
N PRO A 69 41.28 -4.04 -4.73
CA PRO A 69 40.80 -5.41 -4.66
C PRO A 69 41.18 -6.23 -5.90
N PHE A 70 41.74 -7.41 -5.69
CA PHE A 70 42.10 -8.33 -6.76
C PHE A 70 41.22 -9.59 -6.71
N ARG A 71 40.61 -9.96 -7.84
CA ARG A 71 39.90 -11.25 -7.97
C ARG A 71 40.83 -12.47 -7.97
N ASN A 72 42.09 -12.29 -8.40
CA ASN A 72 43.09 -13.35 -8.49
C ASN A 72 44.29 -13.03 -7.58
N PRO A 73 45.12 -14.03 -7.22
CA PRO A 73 46.31 -13.79 -6.41
C PRO A 73 47.19 -12.71 -7.04
N VAL A 74 47.56 -11.71 -6.24
CA VAL A 74 48.32 -10.55 -6.72
C VAL A 74 49.76 -10.95 -7.08
N THR A 75 50.29 -10.38 -8.15
CA THR A 75 51.68 -10.59 -8.59
C THR A 75 52.61 -9.50 -8.07
N SER A 76 53.92 -9.75 -8.05
CA SER A 76 54.92 -8.74 -7.65
C SER A 76 54.88 -7.48 -8.51
N ASN A 77 54.55 -7.60 -9.80
CA ASN A 77 54.39 -6.45 -10.69
C ASN A 77 53.17 -5.61 -10.31
N GLN A 78 52.05 -6.26 -9.95
CA GLN A 78 50.84 -5.56 -9.50
C GLN A 78 51.07 -4.85 -8.16
N ILE A 79 51.73 -5.48 -7.19
CA ILE A 79 52.09 -4.82 -5.91
C ILE A 79 52.92 -3.56 -6.18
N ARG A 80 53.97 -3.65 -7.01
CA ARG A 80 54.79 -2.48 -7.38
C ARG A 80 53.97 -1.40 -8.09
N SER A 81 53.03 -1.80 -8.95
CA SER A 81 52.12 -0.87 -9.63
C SER A 81 51.24 -0.11 -8.63
N CYS A 82 50.58 -0.82 -7.69
CA CYS A 82 49.77 -0.20 -6.64
C CYS A 82 50.60 0.75 -5.76
N MET A 83 51.83 0.37 -5.39
CA MET A 83 52.74 1.25 -4.66
C MET A 83 53.15 2.49 -5.48
N GLY A 84 53.34 2.34 -6.80
CA GLY A 84 53.55 3.46 -7.70
C GLY A 84 52.40 4.45 -7.66
N LYS A 85 51.16 3.97 -7.79
CA LYS A 85 49.94 4.81 -7.67
C LYS A 85 49.90 5.54 -6.32
N LEU A 86 50.21 4.84 -5.22
CA LEU A 86 50.27 5.44 -3.88
C LEU A 86 51.24 6.63 -3.84
N PHE A 87 52.47 6.44 -4.32
CA PHE A 87 53.48 7.49 -4.31
C PHE A 87 53.14 8.65 -5.25
N ASP A 88 52.52 8.38 -6.40
CA ASP A 88 52.04 9.42 -7.31
C ASP A 88 50.96 10.29 -6.63
N VAL A 89 50.05 9.68 -5.86
CA VAL A 89 49.06 10.43 -5.07
C VAL A 89 49.70 11.21 -3.93
N HIS A 90 50.63 10.63 -3.18
CA HIS A 90 51.34 11.37 -2.13
C HIS A 90 52.04 12.60 -2.71
N ALA A 91 52.74 12.45 -3.84
CA ALA A 91 53.37 13.55 -4.55
C ALA A 91 52.36 14.60 -5.06
N GLN A 92 51.13 14.20 -5.41
CA GLN A 92 50.05 15.13 -5.75
C GLN A 92 49.57 15.91 -4.53
N LEU A 93 49.31 15.25 -3.40
CA LEU A 93 48.89 15.88 -2.15
C LEU A 93 49.94 16.87 -1.64
N GLU A 94 51.22 16.51 -1.68
CA GLU A 94 52.31 17.42 -1.31
C GLU A 94 52.38 18.65 -2.21
N ARG A 95 52.17 18.49 -3.53
CA ARG A 95 52.12 19.60 -4.47
C ARG A 95 50.92 20.51 -4.20
N GLN A 96 49.77 19.94 -3.87
CA GLN A 96 48.57 20.69 -3.51
C GLN A 96 48.77 21.48 -2.23
N ALA A 97 49.26 20.85 -1.16
CA ALA A 97 49.54 21.52 0.12
C ALA A 97 50.54 22.67 -0.03
N LYS A 98 51.58 22.51 -0.85
CA LYS A 98 52.53 23.59 -1.17
C LYS A 98 51.86 24.78 -1.86
N ARG A 99 50.90 24.54 -2.77
CA ARG A 99 50.13 25.60 -3.45
C ARG A 99 49.18 26.31 -2.48
N GLU A 100 48.58 25.56 -1.56
CA GLU A 100 47.62 26.04 -0.56
C GLU A 100 48.32 26.58 0.72
N GLN A 101 49.65 26.62 0.75
CA GLN A 101 50.48 27.03 1.90
C GLN A 101 50.18 26.25 3.20
N GLN A 102 49.68 25.03 3.08
CA GLN A 102 49.43 24.12 4.20
C GLN A 102 50.75 23.45 4.64
N ARG A 103 50.90 23.20 5.95
CA ARG A 103 52.07 22.47 6.46
C ARG A 103 51.96 20.99 6.12
N LEU A 104 53.07 20.41 5.64
CA LEU A 104 53.14 18.98 5.32
C LEU A 104 52.87 18.07 6.52
N ALA A 105 53.14 18.53 7.75
CA ALA A 105 52.86 17.79 8.97
C ALA A 105 51.35 17.63 9.26
N ASP A 106 50.52 18.46 8.65
CA ASP A 106 49.06 18.43 8.82
C ASP A 106 48.38 17.57 7.75
N LEU A 107 49.15 17.04 6.78
CA LEU A 107 48.64 16.15 5.74
C LEU A 107 48.42 14.74 6.29
N GLN A 108 47.21 14.23 6.12
CA GLN A 108 46.93 12.81 6.30
C GLN A 108 47.17 12.08 4.97
N PHE A 109 48.29 11.37 4.90
CA PHE A 109 48.59 10.55 3.74
C PHE A 109 47.73 9.28 3.73
N PRO A 110 47.20 8.87 2.57
CA PRO A 110 46.44 7.66 2.45
C PRO A 110 47.32 6.42 2.64
N GLN A 111 46.77 5.39 3.29
CA GLN A 111 47.36 4.06 3.37
C GLN A 111 46.83 3.16 2.25
N LEU A 112 47.72 2.49 1.52
CA LEU A 112 47.36 1.49 0.52
C LEU A 112 47.02 0.15 1.16
N TRP A 113 45.88 -0.44 0.80
CA TRP A 113 45.45 -1.78 1.17
C TRP A 113 45.18 -2.63 -0.07
N ILE A 114 46.06 -3.59 -0.32
CA ILE A 114 45.90 -4.58 -1.39
C ILE A 114 45.07 -5.75 -0.87
N LEU A 115 43.89 -5.98 -1.43
CA LEU A 115 43.02 -7.08 -1.02
C LEU A 115 43.15 -8.21 -2.03
N THR A 116 43.65 -9.38 -1.62
CA THR A 116 43.91 -10.50 -2.54
C THR A 116 43.36 -11.82 -1.99
N PRO A 117 42.78 -12.70 -2.83
CA PRO A 117 42.18 -13.95 -2.36
C PRO A 117 43.23 -14.82 -1.66
N THR A 118 44.42 -14.95 -2.25
CA THR A 118 45.53 -15.69 -1.66
C THR A 118 46.86 -14.98 -1.86
N ALA A 119 47.80 -15.24 -0.96
CA ALA A 119 49.17 -14.72 -1.01
C ALA A 119 50.13 -15.83 -0.59
N SER A 120 51.17 -16.07 -1.40
CA SER A 120 52.18 -17.11 -1.10
C SER A 120 53.22 -16.58 -0.13
N ALA A 121 53.84 -17.48 0.65
CA ALA A 121 54.92 -17.13 1.57
C ALA A 121 56.10 -16.46 0.82
N THR A 122 56.45 -16.96 -0.37
CA THR A 122 57.50 -16.38 -1.22
C THR A 122 57.18 -14.94 -1.63
N LEU A 123 55.93 -14.64 -1.99
CA LEU A 123 55.50 -13.28 -2.34
C LEU A 123 55.60 -12.35 -1.12
N LEU A 124 55.10 -12.78 0.03
CA LEU A 124 55.14 -12.00 1.27
C LEU A 124 56.59 -11.71 1.70
N GLN A 125 57.45 -12.74 1.68
CA GLN A 125 58.88 -12.59 2.00
C GLN A 125 59.61 -11.70 0.99
N GLY A 126 59.28 -11.79 -0.30
CA GLY A 126 59.92 -10.99 -1.34
C GLY A 126 59.75 -9.47 -1.19
N PHE A 127 58.67 -9.02 -0.55
CA PHE A 127 58.46 -7.62 -0.18
C PHE A 127 58.70 -7.35 1.31
N ASN A 128 59.07 -8.36 2.10
CA ASN A 128 59.21 -8.29 3.55
C ASN A 128 57.92 -7.80 4.26
N PHE A 129 56.77 -8.29 3.79
CA PHE A 129 55.50 -8.12 4.49
C PHE A 129 55.53 -8.83 5.84
N ARG A 130 55.17 -8.10 6.89
CA ARG A 130 55.12 -8.62 8.27
C ARG A 130 53.67 -8.64 8.76
N PRO A 131 53.25 -9.64 9.55
CA PRO A 131 51.94 -9.61 10.19
C PRO A 131 51.75 -8.30 10.95
N ILE A 132 50.58 -7.68 10.82
CA ILE A 132 50.28 -6.43 11.54
C ILE A 132 50.20 -6.67 13.06
N SER A 133 49.85 -7.90 13.46
CA SER A 133 49.74 -8.33 14.84
C SER A 133 49.88 -9.86 14.90
N GLU A 134 50.44 -10.36 16.01
CA GLU A 134 50.49 -11.80 16.33
C GLU A 134 49.13 -12.35 16.81
N SER A 135 48.11 -11.48 16.95
CA SER A 135 46.78 -11.89 17.37
C SER A 135 46.13 -12.82 16.34
N PRO A 136 45.56 -13.97 16.76
CA PRO A 136 44.79 -14.85 15.88
C PRO A 136 43.61 -14.16 15.16
N LYS A 137 43.13 -13.04 15.70
CA LYS A 137 42.05 -12.24 15.10
C LYS A 137 42.49 -11.45 13.86
N MET A 138 43.80 -11.23 13.70
CA MET A 138 44.40 -10.42 12.62
C MET A 138 45.18 -11.27 11.62
N LEU A 139 44.99 -12.60 11.63
CA LEU A 139 45.59 -13.48 10.64
C LEU A 139 45.21 -13.05 9.22
N GLY A 140 46.19 -13.11 8.32
CA GLY A 140 46.02 -12.68 6.92
C GLY A 140 46.22 -11.18 6.68
N VAL A 141 46.48 -10.37 7.71
CA VAL A 141 46.73 -8.93 7.56
C VAL A 141 48.22 -8.64 7.71
N TYR A 142 48.82 -8.12 6.65
CA TYR A 142 50.24 -7.85 6.54
C TYR A 142 50.51 -6.38 6.22
N VAL A 143 51.64 -5.87 6.68
CA VAL A 143 52.10 -4.49 6.43
C VAL A 143 53.59 -4.45 6.09
N LEU A 144 53.97 -3.45 5.29
CA LEU A 144 55.37 -3.06 5.11
C LEU A 144 55.82 -2.12 6.24
N ALA A 145 57.06 -1.64 6.14
CA ALA A 145 57.56 -0.58 7.03
C ALA A 145 56.59 0.62 7.03
N THR A 146 56.40 1.25 8.20
CA THR A 146 55.37 2.28 8.42
C THR A 146 55.46 3.45 7.43
N SER A 147 56.66 3.85 7.03
CA SER A 147 56.86 4.94 6.06
C SER A 147 56.44 4.60 4.62
N LEU A 148 56.24 3.32 4.30
CA LEU A 148 55.76 2.88 2.99
C LEU A 148 54.23 2.88 2.89
N LEU A 149 53.52 3.02 4.00
CA LEU A 149 52.05 3.12 4.07
C LEU A 149 51.33 2.09 3.17
N THR A 150 51.84 0.85 3.17
CA THR A 150 51.34 -0.24 2.31
C THR A 150 51.03 -1.46 3.16
N GLY A 151 49.80 -1.95 3.05
CA GLY A 151 49.30 -3.18 3.63
C GLY A 151 48.72 -4.12 2.60
N LEU A 152 48.66 -5.41 2.97
CA LEU A 152 48.12 -6.48 2.15
C LEU A 152 47.23 -7.38 3.02
N VAL A 153 46.03 -7.68 2.52
CA VAL A 153 45.09 -8.59 3.15
C VAL A 153 44.96 -9.86 2.31
N ALA A 154 45.45 -10.98 2.83
CA ALA A 154 45.31 -12.30 2.25
C ALA A 154 43.99 -12.94 2.72
N ILE A 155 42.93 -12.78 1.94
CA ILE A 155 41.54 -13.04 2.36
C ILE A 155 41.32 -14.49 2.83
N HIS A 156 41.93 -15.48 2.17
CA HIS A 156 41.81 -16.89 2.58
C HIS A 156 42.36 -17.22 3.99
N GLN A 157 43.20 -16.35 4.56
CA GLN A 157 43.76 -16.54 5.91
C GLN A 157 42.94 -15.82 6.98
N LEU A 158 41.97 -14.99 6.59
CA LEU A 158 41.12 -14.27 7.54
C LEU A 158 40.28 -15.28 8.35
N PRO A 159 40.25 -15.17 9.69
CA PRO A 159 39.48 -16.08 10.53
C PRO A 159 37.98 -15.92 10.24
N ARG A 160 37.20 -17.00 10.23
CA ARG A 160 35.74 -16.96 10.04
C ARG A 160 35.05 -16.37 11.29
N THR A 161 34.95 -15.05 11.33
CA THR A 161 34.29 -14.29 12.40
C THR A 161 33.47 -13.14 11.81
N PRO A 162 32.54 -12.53 12.59
CA PRO A 162 31.83 -11.34 12.14
C PRO A 162 32.76 -10.17 11.80
N ALA A 163 33.89 -10.03 12.51
CA ALA A 163 34.83 -8.93 12.31
C ALA A 163 35.50 -8.95 10.93
N THR A 164 35.65 -10.11 10.29
CA THR A 164 36.30 -10.23 8.96
C THR A 164 35.31 -10.46 7.83
N LEU A 165 34.01 -10.56 8.16
CA LEU A 165 32.96 -11.01 7.26
C LEU A 165 32.98 -10.24 5.93
N TRP A 166 32.96 -8.91 6.02
CA TRP A 166 32.83 -8.04 4.85
C TRP A 166 34.01 -8.14 3.88
N LEU A 167 35.23 -8.44 4.37
CA LEU A 167 36.39 -8.70 3.52
C LEU A 167 36.39 -10.12 2.95
N ARG A 168 35.83 -11.10 3.66
CA ARG A 168 35.71 -12.48 3.15
C ARG A 168 34.73 -12.61 1.99
N ILE A 169 33.76 -11.70 1.84
CA ILE A 169 32.86 -11.64 0.66
C ILE A 169 33.65 -11.38 -0.63
N LEU A 170 34.74 -10.60 -0.55
CA LEU A 170 35.64 -10.33 -1.68
C LEU A 170 36.59 -11.52 -1.99
N GLY A 171 36.49 -12.60 -1.23
CA GLY A 171 37.30 -13.81 -1.41
C GLY A 171 36.95 -14.61 -2.65
N LYS A 172 37.46 -15.85 -2.70
CA LYS A 172 37.26 -16.78 -3.83
C LYS A 172 36.84 -18.16 -3.33
N GLY A 173 36.09 -18.89 -4.15
CA GLY A 173 35.63 -20.26 -3.89
C GLY A 173 34.96 -20.42 -2.52
N GLY A 174 35.44 -21.39 -1.73
CA GLY A 174 34.87 -21.75 -0.43
C GLY A 174 34.81 -20.61 0.59
N VAL A 175 35.77 -19.67 0.55
CA VAL A 175 35.81 -18.53 1.49
C VAL A 175 34.65 -17.58 1.22
N GLN A 176 34.43 -17.24 -0.06
CA GLN A 176 33.32 -16.37 -0.48
C GLN A 176 31.97 -17.05 -0.23
N LYS A 177 31.85 -18.35 -0.55
CA LYS A 177 30.64 -19.13 -0.26
C LYS A 177 30.28 -19.14 1.22
N GLN A 178 31.25 -19.34 2.11
CA GLN A 178 31.03 -19.29 3.56
C GLN A 178 30.66 -17.88 4.03
N ALA A 179 31.28 -16.83 3.48
CA ALA A 179 30.94 -15.46 3.81
C ALA A 179 29.50 -15.11 3.39
N ILE A 180 29.06 -15.56 2.21
CA ILE A 180 27.66 -15.38 1.75
C ILE A 180 26.68 -16.07 2.70
N GLN A 181 26.99 -17.29 3.15
CA GLN A 181 26.18 -17.99 4.16
C GLN A 181 26.14 -17.24 5.50
N ASP A 182 27.29 -16.71 5.93
CA ASP A 182 27.39 -15.91 7.16
C ASP A 182 26.54 -14.63 7.05
N VAL A 183 26.53 -13.95 5.88
CA VAL A 183 25.66 -12.79 5.61
C VAL A 183 24.19 -13.19 5.62
N ALA A 184 23.85 -14.28 4.96
CA ALA A 184 22.46 -14.77 4.92
C ALA A 184 21.91 -15.12 6.32
N ALA A 185 22.78 -15.50 7.25
CA ALA A 185 22.44 -15.81 8.64
C ALA A 185 22.39 -14.58 9.55
N LEU A 186 22.75 -13.37 9.08
CA LEU A 186 22.58 -12.14 9.85
C LEU A 186 21.07 -11.83 10.05
N PRO A 187 20.71 -11.08 11.09
CA PRO A 187 19.34 -10.62 11.31
C PRO A 187 18.74 -9.88 10.10
N GLU A 188 17.42 -9.96 9.90
CA GLU A 188 16.70 -9.30 8.78
C GLU A 188 16.69 -7.77 8.89
N ASP A 189 16.77 -7.23 10.09
CA ASP A 189 16.85 -5.79 10.37
C ASP A 189 18.27 -5.21 10.18
N ASN A 190 19.24 -6.04 9.79
CA ASN A 190 20.61 -5.58 9.56
C ASN A 190 20.76 -4.94 8.18
N LEU A 191 20.82 -3.61 8.14
CA LEU A 191 21.01 -2.83 6.90
C LEU A 191 22.22 -3.29 6.05
N LEU A 192 23.33 -3.70 6.70
CA LEU A 192 24.50 -4.18 5.96
C LEU A 192 24.25 -5.52 5.26
N ARG A 193 23.36 -6.36 5.81
CA ARG A 193 22.95 -7.62 5.19
C ARG A 193 22.19 -7.34 3.90
N GLU A 194 21.21 -6.43 3.95
CA GLU A 194 20.37 -6.10 2.80
C GLU A 194 21.21 -5.57 1.63
N ASN A 195 22.03 -4.54 1.88
CA ASN A 195 22.89 -3.94 0.86
C ASN A 195 23.88 -4.97 0.27
N ALA A 196 24.47 -5.82 1.12
CA ALA A 196 25.40 -6.85 0.65
C ALA A 196 24.70 -7.91 -0.21
N LEU A 197 23.50 -8.35 0.17
CA LEU A 197 22.74 -9.34 -0.60
C LEU A 197 22.30 -8.77 -1.95
N GLU A 198 21.84 -7.51 -2.00
CA GLU A 198 21.47 -6.84 -3.25
C GLU A 198 22.61 -6.83 -4.27
N LEU A 199 23.80 -6.41 -3.83
CA LEU A 199 25.00 -6.39 -4.68
C LEU A 199 25.44 -7.79 -5.12
N LEU A 200 25.30 -8.79 -4.24
CA LEU A 200 25.58 -10.18 -4.56
C LEU A 200 24.59 -10.74 -5.60
N TYR A 201 23.32 -10.32 -5.58
CA TYR A 201 22.36 -10.68 -6.62
C TYR A 201 22.68 -10.03 -7.95
N ASN A 202 23.05 -8.76 -7.95
CA ASN A 202 23.48 -8.07 -9.18
C ASN A 202 24.70 -8.77 -9.80
N LEU A 203 25.67 -9.17 -8.97
CA LEU A 203 26.78 -10.01 -9.42
C LEU A 203 26.28 -11.34 -10.00
N GLN A 204 25.37 -12.04 -9.33
CA GLN A 204 24.80 -13.30 -9.81
C GLN A 204 24.13 -13.16 -11.18
N VAL A 205 23.33 -12.11 -11.38
CA VAL A 205 22.63 -11.83 -12.65
C VAL A 205 23.65 -11.55 -13.76
N ASN A 206 24.63 -10.71 -13.47
CA ASN A 206 25.70 -10.37 -14.43
C ASN A 206 26.55 -11.60 -14.80
N LEU A 207 26.83 -12.48 -13.85
CA LEU A 207 27.54 -13.74 -14.11
C LEU A 207 26.66 -14.69 -14.93
N ALA A 208 25.38 -14.86 -14.58
CA ALA A 208 24.45 -15.76 -15.28
C ALA A 208 24.21 -15.36 -16.75
N ALA A 209 24.36 -14.07 -17.07
CA ALA A 209 24.28 -13.58 -18.45
C ALA A 209 25.49 -13.98 -19.33
N ASN A 210 26.61 -14.39 -18.73
CA ASN A 210 27.81 -14.80 -19.46
C ASN A 210 27.73 -16.27 -19.91
N GLN A 211 27.98 -16.52 -21.20
CA GLN A 211 27.90 -17.87 -21.78
C GLN A 211 29.10 -18.77 -21.42
N GLU A 212 30.26 -18.18 -21.11
CA GLU A 212 31.50 -18.88 -20.73
C GLU A 212 31.77 -18.75 -19.22
N LEU A 213 30.97 -19.43 -18.41
CA LEU A 213 31.12 -19.44 -16.96
C LEU A 213 32.29 -20.31 -16.50
N GLU A 214 33.22 -19.71 -15.74
CA GLU A 214 34.22 -20.43 -14.97
C GLU A 214 33.53 -21.33 -13.91
N THR A 215 34.15 -22.45 -13.53
CA THR A 215 33.58 -23.40 -12.55
C THR A 215 33.19 -22.72 -11.24
N GLU A 216 34.01 -21.77 -10.77
CA GLU A 216 33.76 -21.04 -9.54
C GLU A 216 32.57 -20.08 -9.64
N ASP A 217 32.36 -19.45 -10.81
CA ASP A 217 31.21 -18.57 -11.01
C ASP A 217 29.91 -19.38 -11.02
N ARG A 218 29.94 -20.62 -11.56
CA ARG A 218 28.81 -21.55 -11.46
C ARG A 218 28.51 -21.93 -10.01
N GLU A 219 29.54 -22.23 -9.23
CA GLU A 219 29.37 -22.54 -7.80
C GLU A 219 28.82 -21.36 -7.01
N LEU A 220 29.27 -20.14 -7.31
CA LEU A 220 28.77 -18.90 -6.71
C LEU A 220 27.29 -18.68 -7.05
N ILE A 221 26.92 -18.83 -8.33
CA ILE A 221 25.52 -18.74 -8.77
C ILE A 221 24.65 -19.77 -8.05
N MET A 222 25.11 -21.02 -7.93
CA MET A 222 24.39 -22.07 -7.22
C MET A 222 24.27 -21.79 -5.71
N ALA A 223 25.28 -21.19 -5.10
CA ALA A 223 25.24 -20.83 -3.69
C ALA A 223 24.25 -19.69 -3.39
N LEU A 224 24.09 -18.75 -4.31
CA LEU A 224 23.18 -17.61 -4.18
C LEU A 224 21.73 -17.92 -4.55
N ALA A 225 21.48 -18.91 -5.44
CA ALA A 225 20.15 -19.23 -5.94
C ALA A 225 19.09 -19.56 -4.85
N PRO A 226 19.40 -20.31 -3.77
CA PRO A 226 18.44 -20.55 -2.69
C PRO A 226 18.06 -19.28 -1.93
N LEU A 227 19.03 -18.40 -1.68
CA LEU A 227 18.83 -17.14 -0.95
C LEU A 227 17.92 -16.20 -1.75
N TYR A 228 18.18 -16.10 -3.05
CA TYR A 228 17.33 -15.33 -3.97
C TYR A 228 15.88 -15.86 -3.99
N ARG A 229 15.70 -17.18 -4.10
CA ARG A 229 14.37 -17.79 -4.09
C ARG A 229 13.61 -17.51 -2.80
N GLN A 230 14.30 -17.54 -1.65
CA GLN A 230 13.69 -17.26 -0.36
C GLN A 230 13.19 -15.82 -0.28
N GLN A 231 14.02 -14.84 -0.67
CA GLN A 231 13.60 -13.44 -0.68
C GLN A 231 12.51 -13.15 -1.70
N LEU A 232 12.58 -13.73 -2.90
CA LEU A 232 11.53 -13.57 -3.90
C LEU A 232 10.18 -14.11 -3.39
N ASN A 233 10.18 -15.28 -2.73
CA ASN A 233 8.97 -15.84 -2.15
C ASN A 233 8.42 -14.96 -1.01
N ALA A 234 9.28 -14.41 -0.16
CA ALA A 234 8.88 -13.49 0.90
C ALA A 234 8.24 -12.20 0.32
N ALA A 235 8.88 -11.61 -0.70
CA ALA A 235 8.35 -10.44 -1.40
C ALA A 235 7.00 -10.72 -2.08
N ILE A 236 6.85 -11.89 -2.71
CA ILE A 236 5.58 -12.33 -3.33
C ILE A 236 4.50 -12.52 -2.25
N GLN A 237 4.84 -13.11 -1.10
CA GLN A 237 3.90 -13.28 0.01
C GLN A 237 3.44 -11.94 0.55
N GLN A 238 4.38 -11.03 0.83
CA GLN A 238 4.06 -9.70 1.32
C GLN A 238 3.20 -8.91 0.31
N GLY A 239 3.58 -8.90 -0.97
CA GLY A 239 2.77 -8.23 -2.00
C GLY A 239 1.38 -8.84 -2.17
N ARG A 240 1.23 -10.15 -1.95
CA ARG A 240 -0.09 -10.81 -1.94
C ARG A 240 -0.92 -10.40 -0.73
N GLU A 241 -0.33 -10.32 0.45
CA GLU A 241 -1.01 -9.89 1.67
C GLU A 241 -1.46 -8.42 1.57
N GLU A 242 -0.58 -7.54 1.11
CA GLU A 242 -0.90 -6.13 0.85
C GLU A 242 -2.01 -5.98 -0.18
N GLY A 243 -1.96 -6.73 -1.28
CA GLY A 243 -3.01 -6.71 -2.31
C GLY A 243 -4.36 -7.23 -1.82
N ILE A 244 -4.36 -8.27 -0.97
CA ILE A 244 -5.60 -8.76 -0.34
C ILE A 244 -6.18 -7.71 0.62
N GLN A 245 -5.33 -7.07 1.42
CA GLN A 245 -5.75 -6.06 2.38
C GLN A 245 -6.34 -4.85 1.67
N GLN A 246 -5.66 -4.32 0.65
CA GLN A 246 -6.15 -3.21 -0.17
C GLN A 246 -7.46 -3.57 -0.87
N GLY A 247 -7.53 -4.73 -1.53
CA GLY A 247 -8.75 -5.17 -2.21
C GLY A 247 -9.94 -5.35 -1.25
N ARG A 248 -9.68 -5.78 -0.01
CA ARG A 248 -10.71 -5.89 1.03
C ARG A 248 -11.21 -4.52 1.49
N GLU A 249 -10.31 -3.58 1.73
CA GLU A 249 -10.65 -2.21 2.15
C GLU A 249 -11.47 -1.49 1.08
N GLU A 250 -11.02 -1.56 -0.19
CA GLU A 250 -11.74 -0.99 -1.33
C GLU A 250 -13.12 -1.64 -1.51
N GLY A 251 -13.19 -2.98 -1.43
CA GLY A 251 -14.46 -3.70 -1.56
C GLY A 251 -15.46 -3.36 -0.45
N ILE A 252 -15.00 -3.19 0.79
CA ILE A 252 -15.86 -2.76 1.91
C ILE A 252 -16.34 -1.32 1.70
N GLN A 253 -15.45 -0.40 1.32
CA GLN A 253 -15.83 0.99 1.08
C GLN A 253 -16.87 1.11 -0.04
N GLN A 254 -16.64 0.44 -1.17
CA GLN A 254 -17.59 0.43 -2.29
C GLN A 254 -18.92 -0.20 -1.88
N GLY A 255 -18.91 -1.32 -1.16
CA GLY A 255 -20.11 -1.98 -0.68
C GLY A 255 -20.94 -1.10 0.27
N ILE A 256 -20.29 -0.40 1.21
CA ILE A 256 -20.95 0.54 2.12
C ILE A 256 -21.54 1.72 1.34
N GLN A 257 -20.77 2.31 0.42
CA GLN A 257 -21.23 3.45 -0.36
C GLN A 257 -22.44 3.11 -1.23
N GLN A 258 -22.40 1.98 -1.93
CA GLN A 258 -23.52 1.48 -2.73
C GLN A 258 -24.73 1.16 -1.85
N GLY A 259 -24.54 0.49 -0.71
CA GLY A 259 -25.60 0.15 0.23
C GLY A 259 -26.30 1.39 0.81
N ILE A 260 -25.53 2.40 1.21
CA ILE A 260 -26.09 3.67 1.71
C ILE A 260 -26.85 4.40 0.60
N GLN A 261 -26.28 4.48 -0.60
CA GLN A 261 -26.91 5.19 -1.72
C GLN A 261 -28.25 4.54 -2.12
N GLN A 262 -28.28 3.21 -2.21
CA GLN A 262 -29.51 2.46 -2.50
C GLN A 262 -30.52 2.59 -1.37
N GLY A 263 -30.09 2.48 -0.11
CA GLY A 263 -30.95 2.62 1.06
C GLY A 263 -31.59 4.02 1.16
N ILE A 264 -30.81 5.08 0.92
CA ILE A 264 -31.33 6.46 0.90
C ILE A 264 -32.30 6.64 -0.26
N GLN A 265 -31.97 6.21 -1.47
CA GLN A 265 -32.86 6.36 -2.62
C GLN A 265 -34.21 5.67 -2.40
N GLN A 266 -34.19 4.42 -1.92
CA GLN A 266 -35.42 3.68 -1.64
C GLN A 266 -36.22 4.31 -0.50
N GLY A 267 -35.56 4.67 0.61
CA GLY A 267 -36.21 5.30 1.75
C GLY A 267 -36.83 6.66 1.41
N VAL A 268 -36.13 7.49 0.64
CA VAL A 268 -36.65 8.79 0.20
C VAL A 268 -37.82 8.61 -0.78
N GLN A 269 -37.72 7.72 -1.76
CA GLN A 269 -38.82 7.48 -2.70
C GLN A 269 -40.10 7.01 -1.98
N GLN A 270 -39.98 6.03 -1.08
CA GLN A 270 -41.12 5.53 -0.32
C GLN A 270 -41.69 6.60 0.61
N GLY A 271 -40.84 7.32 1.34
CA GLY A 271 -41.26 8.39 2.24
C GLY A 271 -41.97 9.54 1.52
N VAL A 272 -41.45 9.97 0.37
CA VAL A 272 -42.08 11.01 -0.45
C VAL A 272 -43.41 10.55 -1.02
N GLN A 273 -43.50 9.33 -1.56
CA GLN A 273 -44.76 8.81 -2.10
C GLN A 273 -45.85 8.72 -1.02
N GLN A 274 -45.53 8.17 0.14
CA GLN A 274 -46.47 8.07 1.26
C GLN A 274 -46.87 9.46 1.77
N GLY A 275 -45.91 10.38 1.94
CA GLY A 275 -46.18 11.74 2.41
C GLY A 275 -47.07 12.53 1.44
N VAL A 276 -46.82 12.41 0.13
CA VAL A 276 -47.66 13.05 -0.91
C VAL A 276 -49.07 12.46 -0.92
N GLN A 277 -49.22 11.14 -0.89
CA GLN A 277 -50.54 10.49 -0.85
C GLN A 277 -51.34 10.91 0.38
N GLN A 278 -50.72 10.89 1.57
CA GLN A 278 -51.36 11.33 2.81
C GLN A 278 -51.73 12.82 2.75
N GLY A 279 -50.85 13.68 2.24
CA GLY A 279 -51.10 15.12 2.09
C GLY A 279 -52.25 15.42 1.12
N VAL A 280 -52.33 14.70 0.00
CA VAL A 280 -53.43 14.82 -0.97
C VAL A 280 -54.75 14.39 -0.33
N GLN A 281 -54.78 13.23 0.33
CA GLN A 281 -55.98 12.73 1.00
C GLN A 281 -56.46 13.67 2.11
N GLN A 282 -55.54 14.18 2.94
CA GLN A 282 -55.86 15.17 3.97
C GLN A 282 -56.40 16.47 3.36
N GLY A 283 -55.81 16.95 2.27
CA GLY A 283 -56.30 18.12 1.53
C GLY A 283 -57.71 17.89 0.96
N GLN A 284 -57.94 16.75 0.32
CA GLN A 284 -59.24 16.35 -0.20
C GLN A 284 -60.29 16.31 0.91
N ARG A 285 -59.97 15.68 2.05
CA ARG A 285 -60.83 15.65 3.23
C ARG A 285 -61.21 17.06 3.70
N LEU A 286 -60.23 17.94 3.87
CA LEU A 286 -60.47 19.32 4.32
C LEU A 286 -61.39 20.09 3.37
N ILE A 287 -61.23 19.90 2.06
CA ILE A 287 -62.09 20.55 1.04
C ILE A 287 -63.54 20.08 1.19
N ILE A 288 -63.75 18.76 1.32
CA ILE A 288 -65.09 18.18 1.48
C ILE A 288 -65.72 18.67 2.79
N GLU A 289 -65.00 18.59 3.91
CA GLU A 289 -65.49 19.03 5.22
C GLU A 289 -65.90 20.50 5.21
N ASN A 290 -65.08 21.37 4.60
CA ASN A 290 -65.39 22.80 4.50
C ASN A 290 -66.61 23.07 3.61
N LEU A 291 -66.70 22.41 2.44
CA LEU A 291 -67.85 22.53 1.56
C LEU A 291 -69.14 22.15 2.27
N LEU A 292 -69.14 20.96 2.90
CA LEU A 292 -70.31 20.44 3.60
C LEU A 292 -70.67 21.34 4.79
N ARG A 293 -69.69 21.88 5.51
CA ARG A 293 -69.94 22.78 6.65
C ARG A 293 -70.54 24.11 6.21
N VAL A 294 -70.06 24.68 5.10
CA VAL A 294 -70.61 25.93 4.54
C VAL A 294 -72.04 25.72 4.03
N LYS A 295 -72.34 24.54 3.46
CA LYS A 295 -73.65 24.23 2.88
C LYS A 295 -74.71 23.82 3.90
N PHE A 296 -74.33 22.98 4.87
CA PHE A 296 -75.25 22.29 5.77
C PHE A 296 -75.09 22.70 7.24
N GLY A 297 -74.10 23.51 7.58
CA GLY A 297 -73.82 23.92 8.96
C GLY A 297 -72.99 22.87 9.73
N GLU A 298 -73.39 22.54 10.96
CA GLU A 298 -72.68 21.51 11.73
C GLU A 298 -72.85 20.13 11.08
N LEU A 299 -71.73 19.44 10.87
CA LEU A 299 -71.73 18.12 10.23
C LEU A 299 -72.23 17.05 11.21
N SER A 300 -73.21 16.26 10.78
CA SER A 300 -73.64 15.07 11.50
C SER A 300 -72.48 14.06 11.60
N SER A 301 -72.51 13.21 12.63
CA SER A 301 -71.56 12.10 12.75
C SER A 301 -71.59 11.16 11.54
N SER A 302 -72.75 11.01 10.89
CA SER A 302 -72.95 10.22 9.68
C SER A 302 -72.24 10.81 8.47
N ILE A 303 -72.31 12.13 8.27
CA ILE A 303 -71.53 12.81 7.22
C ILE A 303 -70.03 12.64 7.46
N VAL A 304 -69.57 12.84 8.70
CA VAL A 304 -68.14 12.71 9.04
C VAL A 304 -67.63 11.28 8.76
N ALA A 305 -68.46 10.26 8.98
CA ALA A 305 -68.14 8.87 8.68
C ALA A 305 -67.90 8.60 7.19
N ILE A 306 -68.59 9.33 6.30
CA ILE A 306 -68.54 9.16 4.85
C ILE A 306 -67.41 9.99 4.22
N VAL A 307 -67.11 11.15 4.81
CA VAL A 307 -66.10 12.10 4.32
C VAL A 307 -64.69 11.49 4.22
N GLU A 308 -64.29 10.67 5.19
CA GLU A 308 -62.95 10.07 5.18
C GLU A 308 -62.78 9.03 4.06
N PRO A 309 -63.69 8.06 3.85
CA PRO A 309 -63.71 7.24 2.65
C PRO A 309 -63.77 8.05 1.34
N LEU A 310 -64.59 9.10 1.26
CA LEU A 310 -64.70 9.96 0.08
C LEU A 310 -63.37 10.67 -0.24
N SER A 311 -62.61 11.06 0.77
CA SER A 311 -61.30 11.67 0.58
C SER A 311 -60.28 10.73 -0.06
N GLY A 312 -60.51 9.41 -0.04
CA GLY A 312 -59.68 8.41 -0.72
C GLY A 312 -60.03 8.21 -2.21
N LEU A 313 -61.01 8.93 -2.75
CA LEU A 313 -61.35 8.89 -4.17
C LEU A 313 -60.32 9.68 -5.01
N PRO A 314 -60.09 9.29 -6.29
CA PRO A 314 -59.30 10.10 -7.21
C PRO A 314 -59.84 11.53 -7.32
N PRO A 315 -58.99 12.55 -7.54
CA PRO A 315 -59.44 13.93 -7.64
C PRO A 315 -60.56 14.19 -8.66
N ALA A 316 -60.57 13.47 -9.78
CA ALA A 316 -61.60 13.59 -10.81
C ALA A 316 -62.98 13.14 -10.30
N GLU A 317 -63.04 11.96 -9.67
CA GLU A 317 -64.27 11.45 -9.07
C GLU A 317 -64.75 12.33 -7.93
N LEU A 318 -63.81 12.78 -7.08
CA LEU A 318 -64.15 13.65 -5.98
C LEU A 318 -64.72 15.00 -6.47
N THR A 319 -64.21 15.54 -7.57
CA THR A 319 -64.73 16.78 -8.18
C THR A 319 -66.19 16.60 -8.63
N ASN A 320 -66.51 15.44 -9.22
CA ASN A 320 -67.89 15.12 -9.61
C ASN A 320 -68.80 15.05 -8.39
N VAL A 321 -68.37 14.39 -7.32
CA VAL A 321 -69.11 14.31 -6.05
C VAL A 321 -69.34 15.69 -5.45
N ILE A 322 -68.29 16.53 -5.37
CA ILE A 322 -68.38 17.91 -4.87
C ILE A 322 -69.37 18.74 -5.68
N LEU A 323 -69.33 18.63 -7.02
CA LEU A 323 -70.24 19.38 -7.88
C LEU A 323 -71.69 18.98 -7.64
N GLN A 324 -71.97 17.68 -7.54
CA GLN A 324 -73.32 17.16 -7.25
C GLN A 324 -73.80 17.58 -5.85
N LEU A 325 -72.94 17.50 -4.84
CA LEU A 325 -73.24 17.98 -3.49
C LEU A 325 -73.52 19.49 -3.48
N SER A 326 -72.85 20.27 -4.32
CA SER A 326 -73.04 21.72 -4.38
C SER A 326 -74.41 22.14 -4.94
N GLN A 327 -75.05 21.28 -5.73
CA GLN A 327 -76.37 21.51 -6.35
C GLN A 327 -77.53 21.21 -5.40
N LEU A 328 -77.28 20.51 -4.29
CA LEU A 328 -78.27 20.25 -3.26
C LEU A 328 -78.62 21.54 -2.48
N GLY A 329 -79.89 21.66 -2.07
CA GLY A 329 -80.35 22.75 -1.21
C GLY A 329 -79.87 22.58 0.24
N SER A 330 -80.16 23.53 1.13
CA SER A 330 -79.67 23.52 2.53
C SER A 330 -80.65 22.93 3.55
N ASP A 331 -81.81 22.41 3.13
CA ASP A 331 -82.82 21.81 4.03
C ASP A 331 -82.44 20.41 4.54
N SER A 332 -83.06 19.94 5.62
CA SER A 332 -82.78 18.63 6.24
C SER A 332 -82.98 17.42 5.31
N SER A 333 -83.90 17.52 4.35
CA SER A 333 -84.07 16.51 3.29
C SER A 333 -82.84 16.41 2.37
N ASN A 334 -82.07 17.49 2.21
CA ASN A 334 -80.87 17.53 1.37
C ASN A 334 -79.63 16.96 2.09
N ILE A 335 -79.62 16.98 3.43
CA ILE A 335 -78.57 16.33 4.25
C ILE A 335 -78.61 14.81 4.04
N GLN A 336 -79.80 14.21 4.09
CA GLN A 336 -79.98 12.78 3.83
C GLN A 336 -79.64 12.42 2.38
N GLN A 337 -79.95 13.31 1.42
CA GLN A 337 -79.53 13.14 0.02
C GLN A 337 -78.01 13.24 -0.15
N ALA A 338 -77.34 14.13 0.59
CA ALA A 338 -75.88 14.25 0.57
C ALA A 338 -75.19 13.00 1.15
N GLU A 339 -75.72 12.45 2.25
CA GLU A 339 -75.25 11.18 2.83
C GLU A 339 -75.45 10.02 1.84
N ARG A 340 -76.65 9.91 1.25
CA ARG A 340 -76.95 8.89 0.24
C ARG A 340 -76.04 8.98 -0.98
N LEU A 341 -75.86 10.19 -1.51
CA LEU A 341 -74.99 10.44 -2.65
C LEU A 341 -73.54 10.05 -2.36
N GLY A 342 -73.03 10.36 -1.17
CA GLY A 342 -71.68 9.99 -0.76
C GLY A 342 -71.47 8.47 -0.72
N VAL A 343 -72.41 7.73 -0.13
CA VAL A 343 -72.37 6.26 -0.09
C VAL A 343 -72.51 5.66 -1.49
N GLN A 344 -73.47 6.13 -2.28
CA GLN A 344 -73.66 5.69 -3.67
C GLN A 344 -72.38 5.85 -4.50
N LYS A 345 -71.73 7.02 -4.43
CA LYS A 345 -70.54 7.29 -5.23
C LYS A 345 -69.33 6.46 -4.79
N LEU A 346 -69.22 6.15 -3.49
CA LEU A 346 -68.20 5.22 -2.99
C LEU A 346 -68.41 3.80 -3.52
N LEU A 347 -69.65 3.32 -3.48
CA LEU A 347 -70.00 1.98 -3.98
C LEU A 347 -69.85 1.91 -5.50
N GLU A 348 -70.32 2.91 -6.23
CA GLU A 348 -70.25 2.95 -7.69
C GLU A 348 -68.79 2.90 -8.17
N TYR A 349 -67.92 3.69 -7.52
CA TYR A 349 -66.51 3.74 -7.89
C TYR A 349 -65.74 2.45 -7.56
N ARG A 350 -66.11 1.74 -6.48
CA ARG A 350 -65.41 0.52 -6.04
C ARG A 350 -65.99 -0.77 -6.59
N LEU A 351 -67.30 -0.84 -6.75
CA LEU A 351 -68.05 -2.07 -7.04
C LEU A 351 -68.69 -2.08 -8.44
N GLY A 352 -68.63 -0.98 -9.18
CA GLY A 352 -69.19 -0.84 -10.53
C GLY A 352 -70.59 -0.24 -10.55
N GLU A 353 -71.34 -0.43 -11.63
CA GLU A 353 -72.66 0.19 -11.81
C GLU A 353 -73.63 -0.11 -10.66
N LEU A 354 -74.35 0.93 -10.20
CA LEU A 354 -75.43 0.83 -9.23
C LEU A 354 -76.63 0.10 -9.84
N ASP A 355 -76.68 -1.22 -9.66
CA ASP A 355 -77.87 -2.03 -9.91
C ASP A 355 -78.77 -2.11 -8.68
N GLU A 356 -79.93 -2.77 -8.84
CA GLU A 356 -80.98 -2.85 -7.82
C GLU A 356 -80.47 -3.40 -6.49
N GLN A 357 -79.49 -4.33 -6.51
CA GLN A 357 -78.86 -4.88 -5.30
C GLN A 357 -77.95 -3.88 -4.58
N LEU A 358 -77.21 -3.06 -5.34
CA LEU A 358 -76.37 -2.02 -4.74
C LEU A 358 -77.20 -0.84 -4.21
N GLU A 359 -78.34 -0.52 -4.82
CA GLU A 359 -79.26 0.50 -4.28
C GLU A 359 -79.90 0.07 -2.95
N GLU A 360 -80.28 -1.21 -2.80
CA GLU A 360 -80.80 -1.73 -1.53
C GLU A 360 -79.75 -1.68 -0.41
N THR A 361 -78.46 -1.91 -0.75
CA THR A 361 -77.37 -1.83 0.23
C THR A 361 -77.03 -0.40 0.63
N VAL A 362 -77.22 0.60 -0.22
CA VAL A 362 -77.11 2.02 0.16
C VAL A 362 -78.07 2.35 1.30
N ASP A 363 -79.33 1.93 1.18
CA ASP A 363 -80.36 2.17 2.19
C ASP A 363 -80.07 1.43 3.50
N TYR A 364 -79.45 0.25 3.43
CA TYR A 364 -78.96 -0.48 4.60
C TYR A 364 -77.80 0.26 5.29
N LEU A 365 -76.78 0.68 4.53
CA LEU A 365 -75.59 1.35 5.06
C LEU A 365 -75.94 2.67 5.76
N LEU A 366 -76.89 3.44 5.22
CA LEU A 366 -77.34 4.70 5.84
C LEU A 366 -78.11 4.50 7.15
N ARG A 367 -78.56 3.29 7.47
CA ARG A 367 -79.20 2.94 8.76
C ARG A 367 -78.20 2.49 9.83
N LEU A 368 -76.95 2.20 9.43
CA LEU A 368 -75.92 1.74 10.37
C LEU A 368 -75.44 2.87 11.30
N PRO A 369 -74.96 2.53 12.50
CA PRO A 369 -74.25 3.48 13.35
C PRO A 369 -73.05 4.12 12.61
N PRO A 370 -72.79 5.43 12.76
CA PRO A 370 -71.73 6.12 12.00
C PRO A 370 -70.33 5.50 12.12
N GLN A 371 -70.01 4.90 13.26
CA GLN A 371 -68.71 4.22 13.45
C GLN A 371 -68.61 2.93 12.61
N GLU A 372 -69.68 2.13 12.59
CA GLU A 372 -69.75 0.90 11.79
C GLU A 372 -69.77 1.22 10.30
N LEU A 373 -70.55 2.23 9.90
CA LEU A 373 -70.55 2.76 8.53
C LEU A 373 -69.15 3.16 8.08
N ARG A 374 -68.43 3.94 8.90
CA ARG A 374 -67.06 4.37 8.58
C ARG A 374 -66.12 3.18 8.38
N VAL A 375 -66.15 2.20 9.29
CA VAL A 375 -65.25 1.03 9.21
C VAL A 375 -65.52 0.24 7.94
N LEU A 376 -66.79 -0.05 7.62
CA LEU A 376 -67.17 -0.78 6.41
C LEU A 376 -66.77 0.00 5.14
N LEU A 377 -67.00 1.31 5.10
CA LEU A 377 -66.63 2.13 3.95
C LEU A 377 -65.11 2.28 3.76
N LEU A 378 -64.32 2.20 4.82
CA LEU A 378 -62.85 2.21 4.73
C LEU A 378 -62.27 0.88 4.23
N GLN A 379 -62.99 -0.22 4.45
CA GLN A 379 -62.61 -1.56 3.96
C GLN A 379 -63.02 -1.81 2.51
N LEU A 380 -63.97 -1.04 1.97
CA LEU A 380 -64.44 -1.15 0.58
C LEU A 380 -63.33 -1.28 -0.49
N PRO A 381 -62.20 -0.54 -0.43
CA PRO A 381 -61.14 -0.67 -1.44
C PRO A 381 -60.45 -2.04 -1.47
N GLU A 382 -60.54 -2.82 -0.38
CA GLU A 382 -59.89 -4.12 -0.25
C GLU A 382 -60.85 -5.30 -0.53
N LEU A 383 -62.14 -5.03 -0.70
CA LEU A 383 -63.19 -6.04 -0.84
C LEU A 383 -63.65 -6.16 -2.29
N SER A 384 -63.82 -7.38 -2.78
CA SER A 384 -64.55 -7.62 -4.02
C SER A 384 -66.06 -7.45 -3.81
N ARG A 385 -66.81 -7.25 -4.90
CA ARG A 385 -68.27 -7.09 -4.84
C ARG A 385 -68.97 -8.26 -4.15
N SER A 386 -68.51 -9.49 -4.36
CA SER A 386 -69.10 -10.67 -3.71
C SER A 386 -68.75 -10.78 -2.22
N GLU A 387 -67.55 -10.35 -1.82
CA GLU A 387 -67.14 -10.31 -0.41
C GLU A 387 -67.88 -9.20 0.35
N PHE A 388 -68.06 -8.04 -0.29
CA PHE A 388 -68.82 -6.94 0.28
C PHE A 388 -70.29 -7.32 0.52
N LEU A 389 -70.95 -7.93 -0.46
CA LEU A 389 -72.36 -8.35 -0.30
C LEU A 389 -72.52 -9.42 0.80
N LYS A 390 -71.58 -10.35 0.93
CA LYS A 390 -71.57 -11.34 2.02
C LYS A 390 -71.36 -10.74 3.41
N LEU A 391 -70.71 -9.57 3.51
CA LEU A 391 -70.54 -8.86 4.78
C LEU A 391 -71.83 -8.15 5.23
N LEU A 392 -72.80 -8.00 4.32
CA LEU A 392 -74.08 -7.33 4.56
C LEU A 392 -75.26 -8.31 4.71
N GLU A 393 -75.05 -9.61 4.45
CA GLU A 393 -75.95 -10.73 4.79
C GLU A 393 -75.86 -11.07 6.30
#